data_AF-A0AA38MHE4-F1
#
_entry.id   AF-A0AA38MHE4-F1
#
_cell.length_a   1.000
_cell.length_b   1.000
_cell.length_c   1.000
_cell.angle_alpha   90.00
_cell.angle_beta   90.00
_cell.angle_gamma   90.00
#
_symmetry.space_group_name_H-M   'P 1'
#
loop_
_entity.id
_entity.type
_entity.pdbx_description
1 polymer ?
#
loop_
_entity_poly.entity_id
_entity_poly.type
_entity_poly.pdbx_seq_one_letter_code
_entity_poly.pdbx_strand_id
1 'polypeptide(L)'
;MLKTHVLLRIFHSLMGTKITKETLASLDIVNRQYTKNILHLHLHTSNEAMHAPLRDGGLGVWELATYIPQIYVNRLYRLQVRAADDPVVSAMLSSQRVADFKTRLLKMTSHFPEGGYRELVERSAFTRGLTCTNQDSSSRSWISSRPYKWSASEWVRAIHLRTSNLPTVGIPSNPTKLRKYRGGCSATETVCHILQSCPVAHDERVYRYHAVVKKIAEHCVQEGWRVEEEPHVKHEDRTLFKPDLVITFHPLILGAKGIWPSCNASTETAKHQALTKM
;
A
#
# COMPACT_ATOMS: atom_id res chain seq x y z
N MET A 1 -15.89 -6.77 -4.96
CA MET A 1 -16.60 -7.33 -6.14
C MET A 1 -15.67 -7.85 -7.24
N LEU A 2 -14.74 -7.04 -7.78
CA LEU A 2 -13.87 -7.50 -8.88
C LEU A 2 -13.03 -8.73 -8.51
N LYS A 3 -12.27 -8.61 -7.42
CA LYS A 3 -11.45 -9.68 -6.85
C LYS A 3 -12.28 -10.84 -6.30
N THR A 4 -13.43 -10.55 -5.73
CA THR A 4 -14.23 -11.51 -4.97
C THR A 4 -15.25 -12.30 -5.80
N HIS A 5 -15.60 -11.84 -7.01
CA HIS A 5 -16.61 -12.53 -7.82
C HIS A 5 -16.16 -12.69 -9.28
N VAL A 6 -15.68 -11.62 -9.93
CA VAL A 6 -15.33 -11.69 -11.36
C VAL A 6 -14.02 -12.45 -11.56
N LEU A 7 -12.96 -12.04 -10.86
CA LEU A 7 -11.66 -12.69 -10.97
C LEU A 7 -11.72 -14.14 -10.50
N LEU A 8 -12.47 -14.46 -9.44
CA LEU A 8 -12.62 -15.85 -8.98
C LEU A 8 -13.29 -16.77 -10.00
N ARG A 9 -14.29 -16.30 -10.76
CA ARG A 9 -14.95 -17.12 -11.79
C ARG A 9 -14.02 -17.39 -12.98
N ILE A 10 -13.27 -16.38 -13.40
CA ILE A 10 -12.28 -16.53 -14.48
C ILE A 10 -11.08 -17.33 -13.98
N PHE A 11 -10.76 -17.28 -12.68
CA PHE A 11 -9.63 -17.98 -12.07
C PHE A 11 -9.66 -19.48 -12.36
N HIS A 12 -10.83 -20.12 -12.27
CA HIS A 12 -10.94 -21.56 -12.57
C HIS A 12 -10.56 -21.88 -14.02
N SER A 13 -10.99 -21.07 -14.98
CA SER A 13 -10.60 -21.23 -16.40
C SER A 13 -9.11 -20.93 -16.62
N LEU A 14 -8.55 -19.98 -15.86
CA LEU A 14 -7.13 -19.62 -15.86
C LEU A 14 -6.25 -20.60 -15.07
N MET A 15 -6.78 -21.77 -14.71
CA MET A 15 -6.00 -22.84 -14.11
C MET A 15 -5.80 -24.02 -15.08
N GLY A 16 -6.18 -23.84 -16.35
CA GLY A 16 -5.93 -24.79 -17.44
C GLY A 16 -4.47 -24.83 -17.90
N THR A 17 -4.07 -25.94 -18.53
CA THR A 17 -2.67 -26.26 -18.89
C THR A 17 -2.09 -25.44 -20.06
N LYS A 18 -2.90 -24.67 -20.78
CA LYS A 18 -2.54 -23.93 -22.02
C LYS A 18 -2.31 -22.43 -21.83
N ILE A 19 -1.96 -21.99 -20.62
CA ILE A 19 -1.83 -20.56 -20.34
C ILE A 19 -0.43 -20.07 -20.69
N THR A 20 -0.38 -18.99 -21.46
CA THR A 20 0.84 -18.32 -21.88
C THR A 20 1.02 -17.01 -21.08
N LYS A 21 2.26 -16.53 -20.99
CA LYS A 21 2.59 -15.28 -20.28
C LYS A 21 1.90 -14.09 -20.95
N GLU A 22 1.81 -14.12 -22.27
CA GLU A 22 1.22 -13.09 -23.11
C GLU A 22 -0.28 -12.95 -22.85
N THR A 23 -1.00 -14.07 -22.73
CA THR A 23 -2.43 -14.04 -22.38
C THR A 23 -2.66 -13.49 -20.98
N LEU A 24 -1.85 -13.88 -20.00
CA LEU A 24 -1.95 -13.34 -18.63
C LEU A 24 -1.65 -11.84 -18.59
N ALA A 25 -0.60 -11.39 -19.28
CA ALA A 25 -0.26 -9.97 -19.37
C ALA A 25 -1.37 -9.14 -20.04
N SER A 26 -2.01 -9.71 -21.07
CA SER A 26 -3.15 -9.08 -21.75
C SER A 26 -4.36 -8.94 -20.82
N LEU A 27 -4.65 -9.98 -20.02
CA LEU A 27 -5.70 -9.93 -19.00
C LEU A 27 -5.38 -8.91 -17.90
N ASP A 28 -4.12 -8.77 -17.51
CA ASP A 28 -3.71 -7.76 -16.54
C ASP A 28 -3.92 -6.33 -17.06
N ILE A 29 -3.70 -6.09 -18.36
CA ILE A 29 -4.02 -4.80 -18.99
C ILE A 29 -5.51 -4.50 -18.87
N VAL A 30 -6.37 -5.47 -19.23
CA VAL A 30 -7.83 -5.31 -19.15
C VAL A 30 -8.28 -5.10 -17.70
N ASN A 31 -7.73 -5.87 -16.76
CA ASN A 31 -8.04 -5.75 -15.33
C ASN A 31 -7.68 -4.37 -14.78
N ARG A 32 -6.50 -3.84 -15.14
CA ARG A 32 -6.09 -2.48 -14.80
C ARG A 32 -6.99 -1.42 -15.44
N GLN A 33 -7.31 -1.54 -16.72
CA GLN A 33 -8.20 -0.59 -17.41
C GLN A 33 -9.58 -0.56 -16.77
N TYR A 34 -10.17 -1.72 -16.49
CA TYR A 34 -11.46 -1.82 -15.84
C TYR A 34 -11.45 -1.21 -14.43
N THR A 35 -10.39 -1.48 -13.66
CA THR A 35 -10.19 -0.86 -12.33
C THR A 35 -10.08 0.66 -12.43
N LYS A 36 -9.29 1.17 -13.39
CA LYS A 36 -9.13 2.61 -13.62
C LYS A 36 -10.44 3.27 -14.03
N ASN A 37 -11.26 2.60 -14.84
CA ASN A 37 -12.55 3.13 -15.30
C ASN A 37 -13.57 3.21 -14.16
N ILE A 38 -13.69 2.17 -13.33
CA ILE A 38 -14.62 2.18 -12.18
C ILE A 38 -14.24 3.25 -11.16
N LEU A 39 -12.95 3.36 -10.86
CA LEU A 39 -12.44 4.25 -9.82
C LEU A 39 -12.07 5.63 -10.36
N HIS A 40 -12.31 5.93 -11.64
CA HIS A 40 -11.94 7.17 -12.31
C HIS A 40 -10.47 7.56 -12.10
N LEU A 41 -9.57 6.58 -12.14
CA LEU A 41 -8.13 6.78 -11.95
C LEU A 41 -7.47 7.29 -13.24
N HIS A 42 -6.37 8.03 -13.11
CA HIS A 42 -5.62 8.50 -14.27
C HIS A 42 -4.94 7.34 -15.00
N LEU A 43 -4.77 7.51 -16.32
CA LEU A 43 -4.12 6.54 -17.20
C LEU A 43 -2.74 6.12 -16.67
N HIS A 44 -1.97 7.07 -16.14
CA HIS A 44 -0.62 6.83 -15.64
C HIS A 44 -0.54 6.26 -14.21
N THR A 45 -1.64 5.73 -13.66
CA THR A 45 -1.63 5.19 -12.29
C THR A 45 -0.61 4.06 -12.21
N SER A 46 0.23 4.13 -11.19
CA SER A 46 1.37 3.24 -11.04
C SER A 46 0.89 1.80 -10.78
N ASN A 47 1.61 0.82 -11.34
CA ASN A 47 1.26 -0.59 -11.19
C ASN A 47 1.40 -1.04 -9.73
N GLU A 48 2.33 -0.45 -9.00
CA GLU A 48 2.54 -0.66 -7.57
C GLU A 48 1.29 -0.27 -6.78
N ALA A 49 0.70 0.91 -7.06
CA ALA A 49 -0.52 1.35 -6.38
C ALA A 49 -1.71 0.41 -6.64
N MET A 50 -1.80 -0.18 -7.83
CA MET A 50 -2.89 -1.10 -8.19
C MET A 50 -2.71 -2.49 -7.60
N HIS A 51 -1.52 -3.07 -7.78
CA HIS A 51 -1.29 -4.49 -7.50
C HIS A 51 -0.73 -4.77 -6.11
N ALA A 52 -0.08 -3.78 -5.47
CA ALA A 52 0.42 -3.98 -4.11
C ALA A 52 -0.72 -4.42 -3.17
N PRO A 53 -0.47 -5.38 -2.28
CA PRO A 53 -1.46 -5.80 -1.29
C PRO A 53 -1.96 -4.62 -0.45
N LEU A 54 -3.19 -4.73 0.08
CA LEU A 54 -3.75 -3.69 0.95
C LEU A 54 -2.83 -3.40 2.15
N ARG A 55 -2.14 -4.42 2.68
CA ARG A 55 -1.19 -4.28 3.79
C ARG A 55 -0.02 -3.37 3.43
N ASP A 56 0.45 -3.44 2.20
CA ASP A 56 1.58 -2.65 1.71
C ASP A 56 1.10 -1.34 1.05
N GLY A 57 -0.21 -1.09 1.10
CA GLY A 57 -0.84 0.18 0.81
C GLY A 57 -1.49 0.34 -0.56
N GLY A 58 -1.41 -0.67 -1.42
CA GLY A 58 -2.08 -0.67 -2.72
C GLY A 58 -3.55 -1.11 -2.68
N LEU A 59 -4.15 -1.21 -3.86
CA LEU A 59 -5.55 -1.65 -4.04
C LEU A 59 -5.71 -3.19 -3.98
N GLY A 60 -4.61 -3.94 -4.05
CA GLY A 60 -4.60 -5.41 -3.98
C GLY A 60 -5.30 -6.10 -5.14
N VAL A 61 -5.33 -5.46 -6.31
CA VAL A 61 -5.78 -6.05 -7.58
C VAL A 61 -4.76 -7.10 -8.01
N TRP A 62 -5.20 -8.32 -8.31
CA TRP A 62 -4.26 -9.36 -8.71
C TRP A 62 -3.57 -9.03 -10.03
N GLU A 63 -2.24 -9.15 -10.04
CA GLU A 63 -1.45 -9.30 -11.26
C GLU A 63 -1.41 -10.79 -11.59
N LEU A 64 -2.24 -11.21 -12.53
CA LEU A 64 -2.44 -12.59 -12.95
C LEU A 64 -1.14 -13.20 -13.49
N ALA A 65 -0.35 -12.41 -14.22
CA ALA A 65 0.95 -12.83 -14.77
C ALA A 65 1.95 -13.25 -13.68
N THR A 66 1.85 -12.70 -12.47
CA THR A 66 2.70 -13.04 -11.33
C THR A 66 2.03 -14.09 -10.43
N TYR A 67 0.75 -13.87 -10.11
CA TYR A 67 0.02 -14.64 -9.11
C TYR A 67 -0.26 -16.09 -9.56
N ILE A 68 -0.64 -16.30 -10.82
CA ILE A 68 -0.98 -17.64 -11.33
C ILE A 68 0.25 -18.55 -11.39
N PRO A 69 1.39 -18.14 -11.99
CA PRO A 69 2.60 -18.96 -11.95
C PRO A 69 3.06 -19.31 -10.54
N GLN A 70 2.97 -18.37 -9.59
CA GLN A 70 3.31 -18.62 -8.20
C GLN A 70 2.45 -19.72 -7.57
N ILE A 71 1.16 -19.78 -7.90
CA ILE A 71 0.27 -20.84 -7.43
C ILE A 71 0.70 -22.21 -7.98
N TYR A 72 1.08 -22.29 -9.27
CA TYR A 72 1.60 -23.53 -9.83
C TYR A 72 2.93 -23.95 -9.20
N VAL A 73 3.85 -23.01 -8.98
CA VAL A 73 5.13 -23.28 -8.29
C VAL A 73 4.88 -23.83 -6.89
N ASN A 74 4.00 -23.19 -6.11
CA ASN A 74 3.64 -23.64 -4.77
C ASN A 74 2.97 -25.03 -4.78
N ARG A 75 2.14 -25.32 -5.79
CA ARG A 75 1.51 -26.65 -5.95
C ARG A 75 2.53 -27.72 -6.30
N LEU A 76 3.44 -27.46 -7.24
CA LEU A 76 4.51 -28.37 -7.60
C LEU A 76 5.41 -28.65 -6.40
N TYR A 77 5.75 -27.63 -5.61
CA TYR A 77 6.51 -27.82 -4.38
C TYR A 77 5.77 -28.73 -3.38
N ARG A 78 4.48 -28.49 -3.13
CA ARG A 78 3.67 -29.35 -2.25
C ARG A 78 3.57 -30.79 -2.76
N LEU A 79 3.44 -30.98 -4.07
CA LEU A 79 3.46 -32.31 -4.68
C LEU A 79 4.83 -32.98 -4.51
N GLN A 80 5.91 -32.23 -4.65
CA GLN A 80 7.27 -32.74 -4.47
C GLN A 80 7.54 -33.17 -3.02
N VAL A 81 7.02 -32.42 -2.03
CA VAL A 81 7.08 -32.82 -0.63
C VAL A 81 6.32 -34.12 -0.37
N ARG A 82 5.13 -34.28 -0.99
CA ARG A 82 4.30 -35.49 -0.87
C ARG A 82 4.76 -36.66 -1.74
N ALA A 83 5.67 -36.43 -2.67
CA ALA A 83 6.17 -37.47 -3.57
C ALA A 83 6.98 -38.55 -2.83
N ALA A 84 7.45 -38.26 -1.62
CA ALA A 84 8.05 -39.26 -0.74
C ALA A 84 7.04 -40.31 -0.26
N ASP A 85 5.75 -39.96 -0.19
CA ASP A 85 4.68 -40.83 0.32
C ASP A 85 4.03 -41.68 -0.78
N ASP A 86 4.18 -41.30 -2.06
CA ASP A 86 3.51 -41.95 -3.20
C ASP A 86 4.46 -42.15 -4.40
N PRO A 87 4.79 -43.40 -4.76
CA PRO A 87 5.69 -43.72 -5.88
C PRO A 87 5.13 -43.29 -7.25
N VAL A 88 3.80 -43.21 -7.43
CA VAL A 88 3.18 -42.74 -8.69
C VAL A 88 3.42 -41.25 -8.87
N VAL A 89 3.29 -40.47 -7.79
CA VAL A 89 3.56 -39.02 -7.81
C VAL A 89 5.04 -38.75 -8.09
N SER A 90 5.94 -39.53 -7.49
CA SER A 90 7.38 -39.44 -7.74
C SER A 90 7.75 -39.71 -9.21
N ALA A 91 7.16 -40.76 -9.81
CA ALA A 91 7.35 -41.06 -11.23
C ALA A 91 6.79 -39.95 -12.15
N MET A 92 5.62 -39.39 -11.82
CA MET A 92 5.03 -38.28 -12.59
C MET A 92 5.87 -37.00 -12.54
N LEU A 93 6.41 -36.65 -11.37
CA LEU A 93 7.25 -35.45 -11.21
C LEU A 93 8.59 -35.56 -11.96
N SER A 94 9.08 -36.79 -12.13
CA SER A 94 10.30 -37.08 -12.89
C SER A 94 10.09 -37.04 -14.42
N SER A 95 8.85 -36.87 -14.89
CA SER A 95 8.57 -36.81 -16.33
C SER A 95 9.09 -35.52 -16.98
N GLN A 96 9.54 -35.64 -18.23
CA GLN A 96 10.03 -34.50 -19.03
C GLN A 96 9.00 -33.37 -19.13
N ARG A 97 7.71 -33.71 -19.23
CA ARG A 97 6.62 -32.72 -19.30
C ARG A 97 6.56 -31.83 -18.06
N VAL A 98 6.81 -32.38 -16.87
CA VAL A 98 6.83 -31.60 -15.62
C VAL A 98 8.10 -30.74 -15.54
N ALA A 99 9.25 -31.26 -15.99
CA ALA A 99 10.50 -30.50 -16.07
C ALA A 99 10.36 -29.27 -17.01
N ASP A 100 9.78 -29.46 -18.20
CA ASP A 100 9.52 -28.39 -19.16
C ASP A 100 8.53 -27.36 -18.59
N PHE A 101 7.48 -27.84 -17.91
CA PHE A 101 6.52 -26.98 -17.25
C PHE A 101 7.15 -26.14 -16.13
N LYS A 102 7.97 -26.76 -15.27
CA LYS A 102 8.71 -26.08 -14.20
C LYS A 102 9.63 -25.01 -14.77
N THR A 103 10.37 -25.33 -15.82
CA THR A 103 11.27 -24.38 -16.51
C THR A 103 10.50 -23.18 -17.07
N ARG A 104 9.33 -23.42 -17.69
CA ARG A 104 8.45 -22.35 -18.17
C ARG A 104 7.92 -21.48 -17.03
N LEU A 105 7.48 -22.06 -15.92
CA LEU A 105 6.99 -21.31 -14.76
C LEU A 105 8.08 -20.42 -14.16
N LEU A 106 9.30 -20.93 -14.00
CA LEU A 106 10.43 -20.15 -13.48
C LEU A 106 10.76 -18.95 -14.38
N LYS A 107 10.68 -19.12 -15.71
CA LYS A 107 10.83 -18.01 -16.67
C LYS A 107 9.72 -16.96 -16.56
N MET A 108 8.52 -17.36 -16.13
CA MET A 108 7.41 -16.43 -15.92
C MET A 108 7.57 -15.63 -14.61
N THR A 109 8.08 -16.25 -13.55
CA THR A 109 8.24 -15.63 -12.22
C THR A 109 9.54 -14.83 -12.04
N SER A 110 10.54 -15.01 -12.90
CA SER A 110 11.88 -14.43 -12.75
C SER A 110 11.97 -12.90 -12.72
N HIS A 111 10.92 -12.19 -13.14
CA HIS A 111 10.92 -10.73 -13.25
C HIS A 111 10.42 -10.04 -11.97
N PHE A 112 9.94 -10.82 -10.99
CA PHE A 112 9.39 -10.25 -9.77
C PHE A 112 10.50 -10.00 -8.74
N PRO A 113 10.61 -8.78 -8.17
CA PRO A 113 11.63 -8.50 -7.17
C PRO A 113 11.44 -9.37 -5.93
N GLU A 114 12.54 -9.81 -5.32
CA GLU A 114 12.54 -10.65 -4.12
C GLU A 114 11.81 -9.97 -2.94
N GLY A 115 11.91 -8.64 -2.82
CA GLY A 115 11.17 -7.84 -1.83
C GLY A 115 9.68 -7.62 -2.15
N GLY A 116 9.20 -8.13 -3.29
CA GLY A 116 7.82 -8.05 -3.74
C GLY A 116 7.32 -6.62 -3.96
N TYR A 117 6.02 -6.42 -3.87
CA TYR A 117 5.41 -5.10 -4.08
C TYR A 117 5.80 -4.05 -3.05
N ARG A 118 6.24 -4.46 -1.85
CA ARG A 118 6.66 -3.51 -0.81
C ARG A 118 7.87 -2.69 -1.27
N GLU A 119 8.90 -3.37 -1.78
CA GLU A 119 10.09 -2.70 -2.29
C GLU A 119 9.75 -1.77 -3.48
N LEU A 120 8.84 -2.20 -4.35
CA LEU A 120 8.35 -1.38 -5.46
C LEU A 120 7.62 -0.12 -4.96
N VAL A 121 6.78 -0.27 -3.92
CA VAL A 121 6.06 0.84 -3.27
C VAL A 121 7.03 1.85 -2.67
N GLU A 122 8.09 1.39 -2.00
CA GLU A 122 9.13 2.22 -1.38
C GLU A 122 9.92 3.02 -2.43
N ARG A 123 10.23 2.40 -3.57
CA ARG A 123 11.03 3.04 -4.64
C ARG A 123 10.26 4.12 -5.40
N SER A 124 8.97 3.91 -5.68
CA SER A 124 8.19 4.82 -6.52
C SER A 124 7.83 6.14 -5.83
N ALA A 125 8.06 7.26 -6.51
CA ALA A 125 7.73 8.60 -6.03
C ALA A 125 6.22 8.85 -5.81
N PHE A 126 5.37 7.99 -6.38
CA PHE A 126 3.91 8.08 -6.25
C PHE A 126 3.36 7.27 -5.08
N THR A 127 4.09 6.24 -4.63
CA THR A 127 3.61 5.30 -3.61
C THR A 127 4.45 5.26 -2.35
N ARG A 128 5.62 5.92 -2.31
CA ARG A 128 6.52 5.92 -1.13
C ARG A 128 5.85 6.41 0.15
N GLY A 129 4.78 7.19 0.07
CA GLY A 129 4.00 7.65 1.22
C GLY A 129 3.10 6.58 1.83
N LEU A 130 3.05 5.37 1.25
CA LEU A 130 2.19 4.27 1.69
C LEU A 130 2.95 3.24 2.54
N THR A 131 4.24 3.45 2.78
CA THR A 131 5.14 2.49 3.44
C THR A 131 4.79 2.19 4.89
N CYS A 132 4.19 3.15 5.60
CA CYS A 132 3.74 3.00 6.99
C CYS A 132 2.42 2.24 7.14
N THR A 133 1.77 1.85 6.04
CA THR A 133 0.37 1.36 6.13
C THR A 133 0.24 -0.09 6.52
N ASN A 134 1.37 -0.78 6.61
CA ASN A 134 1.47 -2.08 7.25
C ASN A 134 1.37 -1.97 8.79
N GLN A 135 1.58 -0.79 9.37
CA GLN A 135 1.60 -0.58 10.83
C GLN A 135 0.19 -0.50 11.43
N ASP A 136 -0.80 -0.02 10.66
CA ASP A 136 -2.17 0.12 11.13
C ASP A 136 -3.19 -0.45 10.13
N SER A 137 -3.97 -1.42 10.58
CA SER A 137 -5.04 -2.01 9.78
C SER A 137 -6.23 -1.07 9.56
N SER A 138 -6.48 -0.16 10.50
CA SER A 138 -7.60 0.79 10.44
C SER A 138 -7.42 1.75 9.27
N SER A 139 -6.18 2.20 9.03
CA SER A 139 -5.77 3.06 7.91
C SER A 139 -6.08 2.51 6.50
N ARG A 140 -6.34 1.20 6.38
CA ARG A 140 -6.55 0.50 5.09
C ARG A 140 -7.87 -0.26 4.99
N SER A 141 -8.57 -0.47 6.10
CA SER A 141 -9.84 -1.22 6.16
C SER A 141 -10.90 -0.65 5.20
N TRP A 142 -11.00 0.68 5.14
CA TRP A 142 -11.95 1.44 4.33
C TRP A 142 -11.80 1.23 2.81
N ILE A 143 -10.63 0.75 2.34
CA ILE A 143 -10.38 0.44 0.92
C ILE A 143 -11.21 -0.77 0.50
N SER A 144 -11.31 -1.78 1.38
CA SER A 144 -12.06 -3.00 1.10
C SER A 144 -13.55 -2.85 1.38
N SER A 145 -13.88 -2.07 2.41
CA SER A 145 -15.23 -1.89 2.93
C SER A 145 -15.49 -0.41 3.08
N ARG A 146 -16.24 0.18 2.14
CA ARG A 146 -16.57 1.61 2.19
C ARG A 146 -17.29 1.93 3.51
N PRO A 147 -16.84 2.95 4.27
CA PRO A 147 -17.54 3.39 5.49
C PRO A 147 -19.00 3.77 5.20
N TYR A 148 -19.92 3.45 6.12
CA TYR A 148 -21.36 3.63 5.92
C TYR A 148 -21.76 5.06 5.54
N LYS A 149 -21.15 6.07 6.20
CA LYS A 149 -21.46 7.48 5.99
C LYS A 149 -20.77 8.11 4.77
N TRP A 150 -19.93 7.35 4.05
CA TRP A 150 -19.24 7.88 2.87
C TRP A 150 -20.06 7.64 1.60
N SER A 151 -20.27 8.71 0.84
CA SER A 151 -20.78 8.60 -0.52
C SER A 151 -19.79 7.82 -1.41
N ALA A 152 -20.28 7.33 -2.55
CA ALA A 152 -19.40 6.67 -3.53
C ALA A 152 -18.32 7.63 -4.05
N SER A 153 -18.69 8.90 -4.27
CA SER A 153 -17.78 9.94 -4.74
C SER A 153 -16.67 10.23 -3.73
N GLU A 154 -17.00 10.40 -2.44
CA GLU A 154 -16.00 10.63 -1.39
C GLU A 154 -15.05 9.45 -1.25
N TRP A 155 -15.57 8.22 -1.32
CA TRP A 155 -14.74 7.02 -1.28
C TRP A 155 -13.78 6.93 -2.47
N VAL A 156 -14.25 7.22 -3.69
CA VAL A 156 -13.39 7.29 -4.88
C VAL A 156 -12.34 8.40 -4.73
N ARG A 157 -12.72 9.56 -4.21
CA ARG A 157 -11.79 10.68 -3.99
C ARG A 157 -10.72 10.35 -2.95
N ALA A 158 -11.08 9.61 -1.90
CA ALA A 158 -10.12 9.09 -0.93
C ALA A 158 -9.16 8.08 -1.57
N ILE A 159 -9.65 7.22 -2.47
CA ILE A 159 -8.78 6.34 -3.28
C ILE A 159 -7.85 7.18 -4.16
N HIS A 160 -8.32 8.27 -4.76
CA HIS A 160 -7.46 9.16 -5.56
C HIS A 160 -6.34 9.76 -4.72
N LEU A 161 -6.67 10.28 -3.55
CA LEU A 161 -5.69 10.80 -2.59
C LEU A 161 -4.65 9.72 -2.22
N ARG A 162 -5.14 8.51 -1.91
CA ARG A 162 -4.33 7.37 -1.48
C ARG A 162 -3.35 6.89 -2.55
N THR A 163 -3.79 6.85 -3.81
CA THR A 163 -3.02 6.30 -4.93
C THR A 163 -2.27 7.37 -5.73
N SER A 164 -2.08 8.56 -5.14
CA SER A 164 -1.45 9.73 -5.78
C SER A 164 -2.07 10.12 -7.12
N ASN A 165 -3.39 10.00 -7.21
CA ASN A 165 -4.19 10.21 -8.41
C ASN A 165 -4.83 11.61 -8.49
N LEU A 166 -4.65 12.45 -7.46
CA LEU A 166 -5.09 13.84 -7.51
C LEU A 166 -4.27 14.62 -8.55
N PRO A 167 -4.83 15.71 -9.12
CA PRO A 167 -4.13 16.48 -10.14
C PRO A 167 -2.79 17.04 -9.64
N THR A 168 -1.69 16.55 -10.23
CA THR A 168 -0.35 17.08 -10.03
C THR A 168 0.40 17.20 -11.36
N VAL A 169 1.38 18.09 -11.45
CA VAL A 169 2.19 18.22 -12.67
C VAL A 169 3.26 17.13 -12.83
N GLY A 170 3.51 16.33 -11.79
CA GLY A 170 4.52 15.27 -11.80
C GLY A 170 4.14 14.02 -12.58
N ILE A 171 2.94 13.97 -13.18
CA ILE A 171 2.47 12.83 -13.95
C ILE A 171 3.36 12.54 -15.19
N PRO A 172 3.51 11.27 -15.59
CA PRO A 172 4.34 10.88 -16.73
C PRO A 172 3.99 11.50 -18.09
N SER A 173 2.76 11.98 -18.31
CA SER A 173 2.38 12.67 -19.55
C SER A 173 3.09 14.01 -19.73
N ASN A 174 3.48 14.66 -18.63
CA ASN A 174 4.15 15.97 -18.70
C ASN A 174 5.64 15.80 -19.01
N PRO A 175 6.28 16.74 -19.72
CA PRO A 175 7.73 16.76 -19.91
C PRO A 175 8.47 16.76 -18.57
N THR A 176 9.55 15.98 -18.44
CA THR A 176 10.30 15.84 -17.17
C THR A 176 10.71 17.17 -16.53
N LYS A 177 11.05 18.17 -17.35
CA LYS A 177 11.43 19.51 -16.86
C LYS A 177 10.28 20.25 -16.16
N LEU A 178 9.03 19.94 -16.52
CA LEU A 178 7.81 20.56 -15.97
C LEU A 178 7.22 19.78 -14.80
N ARG A 179 7.80 18.63 -14.44
CA ARG A 179 7.29 17.76 -13.36
C ARG A 179 7.65 18.24 -11.96
N LYS A 180 8.45 19.30 -11.82
CA LYS A 180 8.89 19.80 -10.51
C LYS A 180 7.72 20.42 -9.73
N TYR A 181 7.83 20.42 -8.41
CA TYR A 181 6.84 21.04 -7.54
C TYR A 181 6.67 22.53 -7.85
N ARG A 182 5.44 22.95 -8.10
CA ARG A 182 5.10 24.34 -8.43
C ARG A 182 5.39 25.34 -7.30
N GLY A 183 5.44 24.88 -6.05
CA GLY A 183 5.84 25.71 -4.91
C GLY A 183 7.35 25.96 -4.79
N GLY A 184 8.17 25.52 -5.76
CA GLY A 184 9.60 25.85 -5.80
C GLY A 184 10.54 24.80 -5.23
N CYS A 185 10.04 23.61 -4.86
CA CYS A 185 10.91 22.49 -4.50
C CYS A 185 11.46 21.79 -5.76
N SER A 186 12.69 21.27 -5.68
CA SER A 186 13.35 20.54 -6.77
C SER A 186 12.77 19.14 -7.03
N ALA A 187 11.99 18.60 -6.10
CA ALA A 187 11.37 17.28 -6.21
C ALA A 187 10.25 17.24 -7.25
N THR A 188 9.94 16.04 -7.74
CA THR A 188 8.78 15.82 -8.62
C THR A 188 7.48 16.03 -7.86
N GLU A 189 6.53 16.73 -8.48
CA GLU A 189 5.23 17.04 -7.91
C GLU A 189 4.33 15.80 -7.86
N THR A 190 4.35 15.11 -6.73
CA THR A 190 3.41 14.03 -6.42
C THR A 190 2.62 14.38 -5.16
N VAL A 191 1.43 13.80 -5.04
CA VAL A 191 0.61 13.92 -3.81
C VAL A 191 1.41 13.45 -2.60
N CYS A 192 2.13 12.34 -2.75
CA CYS A 192 3.06 11.84 -1.75
C CYS A 192 4.08 12.90 -1.33
N HIS A 193 4.77 13.55 -2.27
CA HIS A 193 5.75 14.59 -1.93
C HIS A 193 5.09 15.76 -1.19
N ILE A 194 4.04 16.35 -1.75
CA ILE A 194 3.37 17.53 -1.19
C ILE A 194 2.88 17.25 0.24
N LEU A 195 2.17 16.13 0.42
CA LEU A 195 1.46 15.84 1.66
C LEU A 195 2.30 15.14 2.72
N GLN A 196 3.44 14.54 2.36
CA GLN A 196 4.26 13.74 3.29
C GLN A 196 5.69 14.25 3.48
N SER A 197 6.33 14.94 2.54
CA SER A 197 7.78 15.21 2.68
C SER A 197 8.29 16.56 2.17
N CYS A 198 7.46 17.36 1.51
CA CYS A 198 7.91 18.61 0.91
C CYS A 198 8.37 19.64 1.95
N PRO A 199 9.62 20.12 1.95
CA PRO A 199 10.05 21.11 2.95
C PRO A 199 9.26 22.42 2.84
N VAL A 200 8.91 22.84 1.62
CA VAL A 200 8.15 24.08 1.38
C VAL A 200 6.72 24.00 1.92
N ALA A 201 6.09 22.83 1.86
CA ALA A 201 4.73 22.63 2.37
C ALA A 201 4.69 22.22 3.85
N HIS A 202 5.78 22.38 4.61
CA HIS A 202 5.86 21.90 5.99
C HIS A 202 4.77 22.50 6.88
N ASP A 203 4.64 23.83 6.89
CA ASP A 203 3.68 24.53 7.74
C ASP A 203 2.24 24.12 7.41
N GLU A 204 1.91 23.97 6.12
CA GLU A 204 0.61 23.46 5.67
C GLU A 204 0.34 22.02 6.11
N ARG A 205 1.38 21.17 6.21
CA ARG A 205 1.22 19.83 6.78
C ARG A 205 0.93 19.88 8.26
N VAL A 206 1.65 20.72 9.00
CA VAL A 206 1.46 20.91 10.45
C VAL A 206 0.06 21.48 10.71
N TYR A 207 -0.35 22.49 9.97
CA TYR A 207 -1.70 23.07 10.05
C TYR A 207 -2.79 22.02 9.80
N ARG A 208 -2.69 21.26 8.69
CA ARG A 208 -3.65 20.19 8.37
C ARG A 208 -3.69 19.11 9.45
N TYR A 209 -2.54 18.77 10.02
CA TYR A 209 -2.44 17.82 11.11
C TYR A 209 -3.24 18.27 12.32
N HIS A 210 -2.97 19.48 12.83
CA HIS A 210 -3.72 20.05 13.96
C HIS A 210 -5.21 20.20 13.64
N ALA A 211 -5.57 20.56 12.40
CA ALA A 211 -6.97 20.64 12.00
C ALA A 211 -7.69 19.28 12.06
N VAL A 212 -7.01 18.17 11.72
CA VAL A 212 -7.57 16.81 11.86
C VAL A 212 -7.70 16.42 13.33
N VAL A 213 -6.65 16.64 14.12
CA VAL A 213 -6.64 16.38 15.57
C VAL A 213 -7.80 17.12 16.25
N LYS A 214 -7.95 18.42 15.98
CA LYS A 214 -9.02 19.25 16.52
C LYS A 214 -10.41 18.73 16.15
N LYS A 215 -10.64 18.37 14.88
CA LYS A 215 -11.93 17.80 14.46
C LYS A 215 -12.28 16.51 15.18
N ILE A 216 -11.29 15.65 15.43
CA ILE A 216 -11.50 14.41 16.20
C ILE A 216 -11.85 14.75 17.65
N ALA A 217 -11.12 15.68 18.27
CA ALA A 217 -11.37 16.13 19.63
C ALA A 217 -12.78 16.73 19.78
N GLU A 218 -13.16 17.65 18.89
CA GLU A 218 -14.50 18.27 18.86
C GLU A 218 -15.61 17.22 18.75
N HIS A 219 -15.44 16.21 17.89
CA HIS A 219 -16.41 15.12 17.76
C HIS A 219 -16.52 14.28 19.05
N CYS A 220 -15.40 13.91 19.66
CA CYS A 220 -15.40 13.14 20.91
C CYS A 220 -16.05 13.91 22.07
N VAL A 221 -15.82 15.23 22.17
CA VAL A 221 -16.48 16.08 23.17
C VAL A 221 -17.99 16.15 22.93
N GLN A 222 -18.43 16.25 21.68
CA GLN A 222 -19.86 16.24 21.34
C GLN A 222 -20.56 14.92 21.72
N GLU A 223 -19.84 13.79 21.66
CA GLU A 223 -20.31 12.48 22.11
C GLU A 223 -20.21 12.30 23.64
N GLY A 224 -19.80 13.33 24.39
CA GLY A 224 -19.70 13.32 25.85
C GLY A 224 -18.44 12.66 26.40
N TRP A 225 -17.40 12.48 25.58
CA TRP A 225 -16.13 11.89 26.01
C TRP A 225 -15.16 12.94 26.53
N ARG A 226 -14.27 12.54 27.44
CA ARG A 226 -13.21 13.41 27.95
C ARG A 226 -12.03 13.36 26.99
N VAL A 227 -11.54 14.52 26.56
CA VAL A 227 -10.42 14.62 25.62
C VAL A 227 -9.35 15.52 26.22
N GLU A 228 -8.10 15.08 26.15
CA GLU A 228 -6.91 15.88 26.46
C GLU A 228 -6.06 16.01 25.18
N GLU A 229 -5.78 17.24 24.76
CA GLU A 229 -4.96 17.56 23.60
C GLU A 229 -3.49 17.73 24.03
N GLU A 230 -2.58 17.08 23.30
CA GLU A 230 -1.12 17.06 23.56
C GLU A 230 -0.69 16.83 25.04
N PRO A 231 -1.29 15.85 25.76
CA PRO A 231 -0.96 15.66 27.17
C PRO A 231 0.44 15.10 27.36
N HIS A 232 1.01 15.40 28.52
CA HIS A 232 2.33 14.91 28.92
C HIS A 232 2.16 13.74 29.89
N VAL A 233 2.18 12.51 29.35
CA VAL A 233 1.96 11.29 30.13
C VAL A 233 3.30 10.68 30.51
N LYS A 234 3.61 10.62 31.81
CA LYS A 234 4.80 9.93 32.29
C LYS A 234 4.45 8.48 32.65
N HIS A 235 5.17 7.54 32.07
CA HIS A 235 5.10 6.13 32.48
C HIS A 235 5.88 5.90 33.78
N GLU A 236 5.64 4.77 34.44
CA GLU A 236 6.31 4.38 35.69
C GLU A 236 7.84 4.36 35.54
N ASP A 237 8.33 3.98 34.35
CA ASP A 237 9.76 3.98 33.99
C ASP A 237 10.34 5.38 33.71
N ARG A 238 9.59 6.45 34.02
CA ARG A 238 9.94 7.86 33.75
C ARG A 238 10.03 8.24 32.26
N THR A 239 9.62 7.36 31.35
CA THR A 239 9.49 7.67 29.93
C THR A 239 8.32 8.61 29.71
N LEU A 240 8.58 9.74 29.04
CA LEU A 240 7.57 10.75 28.72
C LEU A 240 6.94 10.43 27.37
N PHE A 241 5.64 10.13 27.39
CA PHE A 241 4.80 9.97 26.21
C PHE A 241 4.06 11.29 25.95
N LYS A 242 4.15 11.75 24.70
CA LYS A 242 3.41 12.91 24.21
C LYS A 242 2.46 12.45 23.08
N PRO A 243 1.32 11.81 23.42
CA PRO A 243 0.29 11.56 22.43
C PRO A 243 -0.36 12.88 22.00
N ASP A 244 -0.94 12.90 20.81
CA ASP A 244 -1.63 14.08 20.29
C ASP A 244 -3.02 14.25 20.90
N LEU A 245 -3.68 13.13 21.18
CA LEU A 245 -4.97 13.06 21.85
C LEU A 245 -5.00 11.88 22.84
N VAL A 246 -5.52 12.15 24.03
CA VAL A 246 -5.98 11.10 24.96
C VAL A 246 -7.48 11.23 25.09
N ILE A 247 -8.19 10.16 24.72
CA ILE A 247 -9.65 10.11 24.74
C ILE A 247 -10.05 9.10 25.81
N THR A 248 -10.87 9.56 26.77
CA THR A 248 -11.45 8.73 27.82
C THR A 248 -12.96 8.68 27.64
N PHE A 249 -13.45 7.50 27.30
CA PHE A 249 -14.84 7.09 27.44
C PHE A 249 -14.85 5.96 28.47
N HIS A 250 -15.90 5.82 29.29
CA HIS A 250 -16.06 4.81 30.37
C HIS A 250 -15.12 3.57 30.32
N PRO A 251 -14.65 3.05 31.47
CA PRO A 251 -13.25 3.01 31.94
C PRO A 251 -12.17 2.49 30.93
N LEU A 252 -12.21 2.88 29.67
CA LEU A 252 -11.26 2.42 28.65
C LEU A 252 -10.50 3.61 28.05
N ILE A 253 -9.17 3.61 28.17
CA ILE A 253 -8.30 4.64 27.60
C ILE A 253 -7.90 4.19 26.19
N LEU A 254 -8.30 4.95 25.17
CA LEU A 254 -7.77 4.80 23.81
C LEU A 254 -6.72 5.89 23.56
N GLY A 255 -5.47 5.49 23.39
CA GLY A 255 -4.42 6.36 22.87
C GLY A 255 -4.49 6.43 21.35
N ALA A 256 -4.78 7.60 20.79
CA ALA A 256 -4.66 7.84 19.36
C ALA A 256 -3.28 8.46 19.09
N LYS A 257 -2.42 7.74 18.36
CA LYS A 257 -1.15 8.28 17.86
C LYS A 257 -1.30 8.61 16.39
N GLY A 258 -1.05 9.86 16.01
CA GLY A 258 -0.88 10.20 14.60
C GLY A 258 0.38 9.50 14.07
N ILE A 259 0.23 8.41 13.31
CA ILE A 259 1.38 7.79 12.63
C ILE A 259 1.71 8.66 11.41
N TRP A 260 2.65 9.57 11.60
CA TRP A 260 3.27 10.28 10.49
C TRP A 260 4.45 9.43 9.97
N PRO A 261 4.52 9.09 8.67
CA PRO A 261 5.71 8.47 8.13
C PRO A 261 6.84 9.50 8.10
N SER A 262 7.62 9.57 9.16
CA SER A 262 8.97 10.10 9.09
C SER A 262 9.79 9.16 8.20
N CYS A 263 9.75 9.37 6.89
CA CYS A 263 10.67 8.72 5.96
C CYS A 263 12.15 9.15 6.17
N ASN A 264 12.46 9.87 7.26
CA ASN A 264 13.80 10.24 7.70
C ASN A 264 14.03 9.82 9.16
N ALA A 265 13.89 8.53 9.47
CA ALA A 265 14.33 7.94 10.76
C ALA A 265 15.87 7.96 10.95
N SER A 266 16.61 8.73 10.16
CA SER A 266 18.06 8.90 10.25
C SER A 266 18.48 10.26 10.83
N THR A 267 17.56 11.13 11.26
CA THR A 267 17.91 12.46 11.79
C THR A 267 17.72 12.65 13.30
N GLU A 268 17.08 11.72 14.00
CA GLU A 268 17.00 11.77 15.47
C GLU A 268 18.25 11.21 16.16
N THR A 269 18.98 10.29 15.52
CA THR A 269 20.28 9.82 16.03
C THR A 269 21.42 10.83 15.83
N ALA A 270 21.28 11.79 14.90
CA ALA A 270 22.31 12.80 14.65
C ALA A 270 22.29 13.98 15.65
N LYS A 271 21.16 14.25 16.31
CA LYS A 271 21.07 15.33 17.31
C LYS A 271 21.65 14.93 18.68
N HIS A 272 21.79 13.63 18.96
CA HIS A 272 22.40 13.15 20.21
C HIS A 272 23.93 13.07 20.19
N GLN A 273 24.59 13.15 19.03
CA GLN A 273 26.07 13.15 18.93
C GLN A 273 26.69 14.56 18.86
N ALA A 274 25.90 15.61 18.62
CA ALA A 274 26.39 16.98 18.54
C ALA A 274 26.40 17.72 19.89
N LEU A 275 25.80 17.15 20.95
CA LEU A 275 25.74 17.74 22.30
C LEU A 275 26.72 17.10 23.30
N THR A 276 27.60 16.20 22.85
CA THR A 276 28.67 15.60 23.67
C THR A 276 30.08 16.08 23.28
N LYS A 277 30.15 17.11 22.44
CA LYS A 277 31.40 17.83 22.11
C LYS A 277 31.17 19.33 22.08
N MET A 278 30.75 19.89 23.22
CA MET A 278 31.13 21.23 23.70
C MET A 278 31.23 21.17 25.21
#